data_AF-A0A3B1AKS5-F1
#
_entry.id   AF-A0A3B1AKS5-F1
#
_cell.length_a   1.000
_cell.length_b   1.000
_cell.length_c   1.000
_cell.angle_alpha   90.00
_cell.angle_beta   90.00
_cell.angle_gamma   90.00
#
_symmetry.space_group_name_H-M   'P 1'
#
loop_
_entity.id
_entity.type
_entity.pdbx_description
1 polymer ?
#
loop_
_entity_poly.entity_id
_entity_poly.type
_entity_poly.pdbx_seq_one_letter_code
_entity_poly.pdbx_strand_id
1 'polypeptide(L)'
;MFNLIKLSAQFRIRTKMWFGFGLLMFFLVVISSATLISMSSINSSVNNVVNISQPMVIASMELVDALDQANAALGFYLLSQDKNEKQIYLKSLKKLKQLLATIKGLPATKANSKIQKSISEIEKNIKVYSLYKKEMLILAVDFNKNFKGIGLSAEKMNPLAREIQQSFSEMLQSEQNEAVTAERRPLLVDIMKIRLHWLNIINSTRSYMTFRGQPALDVLNINVKLVRGMIFNEK
;
A
#
# COMPACT_ATOMS: atom_id res chain seq x y z
N MET A 1 -15.75 -16.02 -75.87
CA MET A 1 -17.01 -15.96 -75.07
C MET A 1 -18.28 -16.37 -75.86
N PHE A 2 -18.18 -16.99 -77.05
CA PHE A 2 -19.34 -17.29 -77.91
C PHE A 2 -19.66 -18.79 -78.12
N ASN A 3 -18.90 -19.72 -77.52
CA ASN A 3 -19.10 -21.17 -77.73
C ASN A 3 -19.94 -21.90 -76.67
N LEU A 4 -20.26 -21.27 -75.54
CA LEU A 4 -21.18 -21.87 -74.55
C LEU A 4 -22.65 -21.80 -74.99
N ILE A 5 -22.99 -20.86 -75.87
CA ILE A 5 -24.36 -20.65 -76.35
C ILE A 5 -24.75 -21.72 -77.38
N LYS A 6 -23.81 -22.15 -78.24
CA LYS A 6 -24.05 -23.20 -79.26
C LYS A 6 -24.26 -24.59 -78.66
N LEU A 7 -23.61 -24.92 -77.55
CA LEU A 7 -23.82 -26.21 -76.86
C LEU A 7 -25.24 -26.31 -76.26
N SER A 8 -25.87 -25.18 -75.93
CA SER A 8 -27.22 -25.13 -75.37
C SER A 8 -28.33 -25.35 -76.41
N ALA A 9 -28.03 -25.29 -77.71
CA ALA A 9 -29.05 -25.35 -78.77
C ALA A 9 -29.54 -26.79 -79.06
N GLN A 10 -28.83 -27.82 -78.59
CA GLN A 10 -29.16 -29.24 -78.85
C GLN A 10 -29.87 -29.94 -77.69
N PHE A 11 -30.06 -29.27 -76.56
CA PHE A 11 -30.73 -29.84 -75.38
C PHE A 11 -32.21 -29.48 -75.34
N ARG A 12 -33.08 -30.49 -75.15
CA ARG A 12 -34.52 -30.31 -74.92
C ARG A 12 -34.74 -29.30 -73.79
N ILE A 13 -35.79 -28.47 -73.91
CA ILE A 13 -36.18 -27.42 -72.95
C ILE A 13 -36.18 -27.92 -71.49
N ARG A 14 -36.57 -29.19 -71.27
CA ARG A 14 -36.55 -29.88 -69.97
C ARG A 14 -35.18 -29.89 -69.29
N THR A 15 -34.09 -30.09 -70.03
CA THR A 15 -32.73 -30.15 -69.49
C THR A 15 -32.20 -28.77 -69.11
N LYS A 16 -32.61 -27.72 -69.83
CA LYS A 16 -32.27 -26.32 -69.48
C LYS A 16 -32.94 -25.89 -68.17
N MET A 17 -34.20 -26.26 -67.97
CA MET A 17 -34.91 -26.03 -66.69
C MET A 17 -34.24 -26.77 -65.52
N TRP A 18 -33.89 -28.05 -65.69
CA TRP A 18 -33.20 -28.83 -64.67
C TRP A 18 -31.80 -28.30 -64.35
N PHE A 19 -31.06 -27.80 -65.35
CA PHE A 19 -29.75 -27.19 -65.14
C PHE A 19 -29.86 -25.86 -64.37
N GLY A 20 -30.83 -25.01 -64.71
CA GLY A 20 -31.09 -23.77 -63.96
C GLY A 20 -31.51 -24.03 -62.52
N PHE A 21 -32.36 -25.03 -62.29
CA PHE A 21 -32.78 -25.46 -60.95
C PHE A 21 -31.62 -26.06 -60.15
N GLY A 22 -30.80 -26.91 -60.76
CA GLY A 22 -29.61 -27.49 -60.14
C GLY A 22 -28.56 -26.43 -59.79
N LEU A 23 -28.38 -25.43 -60.65
CA LEU A 23 -27.49 -24.30 -60.39
C LEU A 23 -27.98 -23.44 -59.21
N LEU A 24 -29.30 -23.17 -59.14
CA LEU A 24 -29.91 -22.48 -58.00
C LEU A 24 -29.72 -23.26 -56.70
N MET A 25 -29.95 -24.57 -56.71
CA MET A 25 -29.71 -25.45 -55.55
C MET A 25 -28.24 -25.46 -55.13
N PHE A 26 -27.32 -25.51 -56.09
CA PHE A 26 -25.89 -25.44 -55.82
C PHE A 26 -25.51 -24.13 -55.11
N PHE A 27 -26.00 -22.99 -55.59
CA PHE A 27 -25.77 -21.70 -54.92
C PHE A 27 -26.36 -21.67 -53.51
N LEU A 28 -27.56 -22.22 -53.30
CA LEU A 28 -28.18 -22.34 -51.98
C LEU A 28 -27.31 -23.13 -51.01
N VAL A 29 -26.78 -24.28 -51.43
CA VAL A 29 -25.90 -25.13 -50.60
C VAL A 29 -24.60 -24.40 -50.26
N VAL A 30 -23.99 -23.70 -51.23
CA VAL A 30 -22.75 -22.94 -51.01
C VAL A 30 -22.98 -21.80 -50.01
N ILE A 31 -24.04 -21.01 -50.19
CA ILE A 31 -24.37 -19.90 -49.29
C ILE A 31 -24.69 -20.43 -47.88
N SER A 32 -25.49 -21.49 -47.78
CA SER A 32 -25.84 -22.10 -46.50
C SER A 32 -24.60 -22.65 -45.77
N SER A 33 -23.68 -23.29 -46.49
CA SER A 33 -22.42 -23.79 -45.94
C SER A 33 -21.50 -22.65 -45.47
N ALA A 34 -21.35 -21.59 -46.27
CA ALA A 34 -20.59 -20.40 -45.88
C ALA A 34 -21.18 -19.74 -44.61
N THR A 35 -22.51 -19.69 -44.52
CA THR A 35 -23.22 -19.16 -43.36
C THR A 35 -22.98 -20.01 -42.11
N LEU A 36 -23.00 -21.35 -42.23
CA LEU A 36 -22.70 -22.27 -41.13
C LEU A 36 -21.27 -22.10 -40.60
N ILE A 37 -20.29 -21.97 -41.50
CA ILE A 37 -18.88 -21.75 -41.13
C ILE A 37 -18.72 -20.39 -40.43
N SER A 38 -19.33 -19.34 -40.97
CA SER A 38 -19.32 -18.00 -40.38
C SER A 38 -19.95 -18.00 -38.99
N MET A 39 -21.10 -18.64 -38.82
CA MET A 39 -21.80 -18.75 -37.54
C MET A 39 -21.00 -19.57 -36.52
N SER A 40 -20.26 -20.59 -36.96
CA SER A 40 -19.33 -21.33 -36.10
C SER A 40 -18.15 -20.47 -35.62
N SER A 41 -17.62 -19.59 -36.49
CA SER A 41 -16.54 -18.66 -36.15
C SER A 41 -17.01 -17.54 -35.20
N ILE A 42 -18.25 -17.08 -35.37
CA ILE A 42 -18.89 -16.13 -34.45
C ILE A 42 -19.10 -16.78 -33.09
N ASN A 43 -19.60 -18.02 -33.04
CA ASN A 43 -19.79 -18.75 -31.78
C ASN A 43 -18.48 -18.94 -31.02
N SER A 44 -17.37 -19.29 -31.69
CA SER A 44 -16.08 -19.44 -31.01
C SER A 44 -15.53 -18.10 -30.51
N SER A 45 -15.73 -17.01 -31.25
CA SER A 45 -15.30 -15.66 -30.87
C SER A 45 -16.11 -15.10 -29.70
N VAL A 46 -17.44 -15.26 -29.73
CA VAL A 46 -18.35 -14.88 -28.63
C VAL A 46 -18.04 -15.72 -27.39
N ASN A 47 -17.82 -17.02 -27.54
CA ASN A 47 -17.45 -17.91 -26.45
C ASN A 47 -16.13 -17.48 -25.79
N ASN A 48 -15.12 -17.09 -26.57
CA ASN A 48 -13.86 -16.55 -26.04
C ASN A 48 -14.07 -15.25 -25.25
N VAL A 49 -14.84 -14.30 -25.77
CA VAL A 49 -15.07 -13.02 -25.08
C VAL A 49 -15.84 -13.22 -23.78
N VAL A 50 -16.95 -13.95 -23.83
CA VAL A 50 -17.87 -14.11 -22.69
C VAL A 50 -17.32 -15.06 -21.62
N ASN A 51 -16.67 -16.15 -22.01
CA ASN A 51 -16.23 -17.18 -21.05
C ASN A 51 -14.74 -17.10 -20.67
N ILE A 52 -13.94 -16.25 -21.34
CA ILE A 52 -12.51 -16.11 -21.04
C ILE A 52 -12.16 -14.67 -20.69
N SER A 53 -12.42 -13.72 -21.59
CA SER A 53 -11.96 -12.33 -21.42
C SER A 53 -12.77 -11.55 -20.38
N GLN A 54 -14.10 -11.57 -20.44
CA GLN A 54 -14.94 -10.81 -19.52
C GLN A 54 -14.78 -11.23 -18.04
N PRO A 55 -14.79 -12.54 -17.69
CA PRO A 55 -14.62 -12.96 -16.31
C PRO A 55 -13.26 -12.55 -15.74
N MET A 56 -12.21 -12.56 -16.57
CA MET A 56 -10.87 -12.11 -16.18
C MET A 56 -10.86 -10.62 -15.85
N VAL A 57 -11.48 -9.78 -16.69
CA VAL A 57 -11.53 -8.33 -16.47
C VAL A 57 -12.33 -7.99 -15.22
N ILE A 58 -13.52 -8.58 -15.06
CA ILE A 58 -14.39 -8.34 -13.89
C ILE A 58 -13.65 -8.74 -12.61
N ALA A 59 -13.09 -9.95 -12.56
CA ALA A 59 -12.36 -10.41 -11.38
C ALA A 59 -11.13 -9.55 -11.08
N SER A 60 -10.46 -9.03 -12.13
CA SER A 60 -9.33 -8.10 -11.96
C SER A 60 -9.76 -6.74 -11.41
N MET A 61 -10.89 -6.20 -11.87
CA MET A 61 -11.47 -4.96 -11.33
C MET A 61 -11.86 -5.15 -9.86
N GLU A 62 -12.54 -6.24 -9.52
CA GLU A 62 -12.90 -6.55 -8.14
C GLU A 62 -11.66 -6.70 -7.24
N LEU A 63 -10.55 -7.22 -7.77
CA LEU A 63 -9.28 -7.35 -7.04
C LEU A 63 -8.69 -5.97 -6.73
N VAL A 64 -8.73 -5.05 -7.70
CA VAL A 64 -8.30 -3.66 -7.53
C VAL A 64 -9.17 -2.95 -6.49
N ASP A 65 -10.50 -3.05 -6.60
CA ASP A 65 -11.42 -2.45 -5.62
C ASP A 65 -11.18 -2.96 -4.20
N ALA A 66 -10.94 -4.27 -4.05
CA ALA A 66 -10.63 -4.86 -2.76
C ALA A 66 -9.29 -4.36 -2.19
N LEU A 67 -8.31 -4.08 -3.05
CA LEU A 67 -7.01 -3.52 -2.66
C LEU A 67 -7.16 -2.06 -2.21
N ASP A 68 -7.88 -1.26 -2.98
CA ASP A 68 -8.12 0.15 -2.66
C ASP A 68 -8.91 0.30 -1.37
N GLN A 69 -9.94 -0.53 -1.18
CA GLN A 69 -10.69 -0.58 0.08
C GLN A 69 -9.80 -0.99 1.26
N ALA A 70 -8.91 -1.97 1.08
CA ALA A 70 -7.98 -2.37 2.13
C ALA A 70 -7.03 -1.21 2.50
N ASN A 71 -6.50 -0.50 1.51
CA ASN A 71 -5.60 0.63 1.72
C ASN A 71 -6.29 1.81 2.40
N ALA A 72 -7.48 2.18 1.94
CA ALA A 72 -8.27 3.26 2.53
C ALA A 72 -8.61 2.94 4.00
N ALA A 73 -9.17 1.76 4.26
CA ALA A 73 -9.55 1.35 5.60
C ALA A 73 -8.34 1.23 6.55
N LEU A 74 -7.20 0.74 6.05
CA LEU A 74 -5.97 0.76 6.84
C LEU A 74 -5.54 2.19 7.14
N GLY A 75 -5.50 3.06 6.14
CA GLY A 75 -5.14 4.47 6.31
C GLY A 75 -6.00 5.17 7.35
N PHE A 76 -7.33 5.00 7.28
CA PHE A 76 -8.24 5.53 8.29
C PHE A 76 -8.00 4.91 9.66
N TYR A 77 -7.84 3.59 9.76
CA TYR A 77 -7.54 2.94 11.04
C TYR A 77 -6.23 3.43 11.67
N LEU A 78 -5.17 3.65 10.88
CA LEU A 78 -3.89 4.17 11.37
C LEU A 78 -4.02 5.58 11.97
N LEU A 79 -4.99 6.37 11.50
CA LEU A 79 -5.22 7.75 11.95
C LEU A 79 -6.25 7.83 13.09
N SER A 80 -7.32 7.06 13.01
CA SER A 80 -8.48 7.16 13.93
C SER A 80 -8.51 6.08 15.00
N GLN A 81 -7.79 4.97 14.81
CA GLN A 81 -7.88 3.76 15.63
C GLN A 81 -9.30 3.14 15.68
N ASP A 82 -10.19 3.50 14.73
CA ASP A 82 -11.56 2.99 14.70
C ASP A 82 -11.60 1.48 14.40
N LYS A 83 -12.23 0.73 15.31
CA LYS A 83 -12.42 -0.72 15.16
C LYS A 83 -13.21 -1.09 13.90
N ASN A 84 -14.09 -0.23 13.41
CA ASN A 84 -14.83 -0.47 12.17
C ASN A 84 -13.89 -0.49 10.96
N GLU A 85 -13.03 0.51 10.83
CA GLU A 85 -12.02 0.59 9.77
C GLU A 85 -11.05 -0.61 9.82
N LYS A 86 -10.62 -1.02 11.02
CA LYS A 86 -9.85 -2.26 11.19
C LYS A 86 -10.59 -3.49 10.64
N GLN A 87 -11.89 -3.62 10.91
CA GLN A 87 -12.66 -4.75 10.41
C GLN A 87 -12.83 -4.71 8.89
N ILE A 88 -13.07 -3.53 8.31
CA ILE A 88 -13.15 -3.34 6.86
C ILE A 88 -11.82 -3.77 6.23
N TYR A 89 -10.68 -3.28 6.73
CA TYR A 89 -9.35 -3.69 6.27
C TYR A 89 -9.15 -5.21 6.30
N LEU A 90 -9.48 -5.88 7.41
CA LEU A 90 -9.34 -7.32 7.55
C LEU A 90 -10.25 -8.11 6.58
N LYS A 91 -11.47 -7.63 6.35
CA LYS A 91 -12.42 -8.21 5.39
C LYS A 91 -11.92 -8.03 3.96
N SER A 92 -11.46 -6.84 3.59
CA SER A 92 -10.92 -6.55 2.27
C SER A 92 -9.68 -7.38 1.97
N LEU A 93 -8.77 -7.56 2.94
CA LEU A 93 -7.62 -8.47 2.82
C LEU A 93 -8.04 -9.93 2.57
N LYS A 94 -9.10 -10.40 3.22
CA LYS A 94 -9.64 -11.75 2.98
C LYS A 94 -10.25 -11.86 1.59
N LYS A 95 -11.06 -10.88 1.18
CA LYS A 95 -11.67 -10.79 -0.15
C LYS A 95 -10.61 -10.81 -1.25
N LEU A 96 -9.53 -10.07 -1.05
CA LEU A 96 -8.42 -9.97 -1.99
C LEU A 96 -7.72 -11.32 -2.22
N LYS A 97 -7.51 -12.12 -1.16
CA LYS A 97 -7.02 -13.50 -1.31
C LYS A 97 -8.00 -14.42 -2.03
N GLN A 98 -9.30 -14.27 -1.78
CA GLN A 98 -10.33 -15.06 -2.46
C GLN A 98 -10.38 -14.74 -3.95
N LEU A 99 -10.39 -13.45 -4.32
CA LEU A 99 -10.40 -13.01 -5.72
C LEU A 99 -9.16 -13.47 -6.47
N LEU A 100 -7.99 -13.42 -5.84
CA LEU A 100 -6.76 -13.93 -6.44
C LEU A 100 -6.85 -15.44 -6.72
N ALA A 101 -7.43 -16.23 -5.81
CA ALA A 101 -7.68 -17.65 -6.03
C ALA A 101 -8.68 -17.89 -7.18
N THR A 102 -9.73 -17.07 -7.27
CA THR A 102 -10.69 -17.10 -8.39
C THR A 102 -9.99 -16.83 -9.72
N ILE A 103 -9.20 -15.76 -9.82
CA ILE A 103 -8.46 -15.39 -11.03
C ILE A 103 -7.50 -16.52 -11.44
N LYS A 104 -6.82 -17.16 -10.49
CA LYS A 104 -5.97 -18.33 -10.78
C LYS A 104 -6.74 -19.52 -11.35
N GLY A 105 -8.00 -19.68 -10.96
CA GLY A 105 -8.89 -20.74 -11.43
C GLY A 105 -9.42 -20.52 -12.85
N LEU A 106 -9.41 -19.29 -13.35
CA LEU A 106 -10.02 -18.94 -14.64
C LEU A 106 -9.30 -19.62 -15.83
N PRO A 107 -10.05 -20.02 -16.88
CA PRO A 107 -9.47 -20.59 -18.10
C PRO A 107 -8.41 -19.69 -18.74
N ALA A 108 -8.63 -18.37 -18.72
CA ALA A 108 -7.69 -17.36 -19.24
C ALA A 108 -6.28 -17.49 -18.65
N THR A 109 -6.20 -17.79 -17.35
CA THR A 109 -4.94 -17.90 -16.61
C THR A 109 -4.21 -19.20 -16.94
N LYS A 110 -4.93 -20.29 -17.19
CA LYS A 110 -4.34 -21.60 -17.53
C LYS A 110 -3.86 -21.65 -18.98
N ALA A 111 -4.53 -20.93 -19.88
CA ALA A 111 -4.22 -20.96 -21.31
C ALA A 111 -3.04 -20.05 -21.71
N ASN A 112 -2.61 -19.13 -20.85
CA ASN A 112 -1.61 -18.11 -21.19
C ASN A 112 -0.52 -17.98 -20.12
N SER A 113 0.69 -18.43 -20.45
CA SER A 113 1.86 -18.40 -19.55
C SER A 113 2.24 -16.99 -19.10
N LYS A 114 2.02 -15.96 -19.92
CA LYS A 114 2.26 -14.55 -19.56
C LYS A 114 1.30 -14.11 -18.47
N ILE A 115 0.01 -14.41 -18.62
CA ILE A 115 -1.02 -14.10 -17.60
C ILE A 115 -0.70 -14.85 -16.31
N GLN A 116 -0.37 -16.15 -16.41
CA GLN A 116 0.02 -16.95 -15.24
C GLN A 116 1.20 -16.35 -14.47
N LYS A 117 2.21 -15.84 -15.18
CA LYS A 117 3.36 -15.16 -14.58
C LYS A 117 2.94 -13.87 -13.86
N SER A 118 2.15 -13.01 -14.51
CA SER A 118 1.63 -11.77 -13.89
C SER A 118 0.81 -12.05 -12.64
N ILE A 119 -0.06 -13.07 -12.65
CA ILE A 119 -0.84 -13.45 -11.46
C ILE A 119 0.06 -13.97 -10.33
N SER A 120 1.13 -14.69 -10.65
CA SER A 120 2.11 -15.16 -9.65
C SER A 120 2.89 -13.99 -9.02
N GLU A 121 3.24 -12.98 -9.81
CA GLU A 121 3.88 -11.75 -9.30
C GLU A 121 2.93 -10.96 -8.41
N ILE A 122 1.66 -10.81 -8.80
CA ILE A 122 0.61 -10.17 -8.00
C ILE A 122 0.43 -10.91 -6.68
N GLU A 123 0.37 -12.24 -6.69
CA GLU A 123 0.29 -13.04 -5.46
C GLU A 123 1.45 -12.78 -4.51
N LYS A 124 2.68 -12.75 -5.04
CA LYS A 124 3.87 -12.47 -4.24
C LYS A 124 3.77 -11.09 -3.59
N ASN A 125 3.35 -10.08 -4.34
CA ASN A 125 3.21 -8.71 -3.83
C ASN A 125 2.12 -8.62 -2.75
N ILE A 126 0.98 -9.28 -2.96
CA ILE A 126 -0.10 -9.36 -1.96
C ILE A 126 0.36 -10.09 -0.70
N LYS A 127 1.15 -11.15 -0.85
CA LYS A 127 1.72 -11.88 0.29
C LYS A 127 2.61 -10.96 1.12
N VAL A 128 3.53 -10.24 0.48
CA VAL A 128 4.40 -9.24 1.13
C VAL A 128 3.56 -8.17 1.83
N TYR A 129 2.59 -7.58 1.14
CA TYR A 129 1.66 -6.61 1.72
C TYR A 129 0.96 -7.15 2.98
N SER A 130 0.49 -8.40 2.94
CA SER A 130 -0.20 -9.02 4.07
C SER A 130 0.69 -9.34 5.28
N LEU A 131 2.01 -9.42 5.09
CA LEU A 131 2.97 -9.62 6.20
C LEU A 131 3.06 -8.37 7.08
N TYR A 132 2.97 -7.17 6.49
CA TYR A 132 2.98 -5.90 7.23
C TYR A 132 1.72 -5.71 8.09
N LYS A 133 0.65 -6.46 7.87
CA LYS A 133 -0.61 -6.39 8.62
C LYS A 133 -0.38 -6.37 10.14
N LYS A 134 0.40 -7.31 10.67
CA LYS A 134 0.60 -7.44 12.13
C LYS A 134 1.29 -6.20 12.68
N GLU A 135 2.34 -5.75 12.00
CA GLU A 135 3.14 -4.60 12.42
C GLU A 135 2.31 -3.32 12.36
N MET A 136 1.63 -3.04 11.25
CA MET A 136 0.80 -1.85 11.09
C MET A 136 -0.31 -1.78 12.15
N LEU A 137 -0.96 -2.91 12.46
CA LEU A 137 -2.00 -2.94 13.49
C LEU A 137 -1.44 -2.72 14.91
N ILE A 138 -0.18 -3.08 15.17
CA ILE A 138 0.50 -2.82 16.44
C ILE A 138 0.89 -1.34 16.50
N LEU A 139 1.52 -0.80 15.46
CA LEU A 139 1.97 0.59 15.40
C LEU A 139 0.80 1.57 15.52
N ALA A 140 -0.38 1.21 15.03
CA ALA A 140 -1.59 2.02 15.17
C ALA A 140 -1.96 2.33 16.63
N VAL A 141 -1.71 1.38 17.55
CA VAL A 141 -2.17 1.47 18.95
C VAL A 141 -1.03 1.64 19.95
N ASP A 142 0.19 1.24 19.59
CA ASP A 142 1.36 1.33 20.44
C ASP A 142 2.15 2.60 20.09
N PHE A 143 1.84 3.68 20.80
CA PHE A 143 2.48 4.98 20.61
C PHE A 143 4.02 4.92 20.73
N ASN A 144 4.54 4.12 21.66
CA ASN A 144 5.99 3.98 21.86
C ASN A 144 6.66 3.24 20.70
N LYS A 145 5.98 2.26 20.10
CA LYS A 145 6.49 1.57 18.89
C LYS A 145 6.32 2.42 17.63
N ASN A 146 5.23 3.19 17.53
CA ASN A 146 4.99 4.10 16.42
C ASN A 146 6.02 5.24 16.39
N PHE A 147 6.31 5.81 17.56
CA PHE A 147 7.32 6.86 17.76
C PHE A 147 8.53 6.29 18.50
N LYS A 148 9.41 5.59 17.77
CA LYS A 148 10.63 4.95 18.33
C LYS A 148 11.46 5.89 19.21
N GLY A 149 11.51 7.18 18.88
CA GLY A 149 12.21 8.20 19.67
C GLY A 149 11.66 8.36 21.09
N ILE A 150 10.35 8.23 21.26
CA ILE A 150 9.68 8.28 22.57
C ILE A 150 9.97 7.00 23.36
N GLY A 151 9.90 5.83 22.71
CA GLY A 151 10.29 4.57 23.31
C GLY A 151 11.74 4.58 23.83
N LEU A 152 12.69 5.04 23.01
CA LEU A 152 14.09 5.20 23.40
C LEU A 152 14.27 6.22 24.54
N SER A 153 13.54 7.33 24.51
CA SER A 153 13.55 8.30 25.62
C SER A 153 13.06 7.66 26.92
N ALA A 154 12.00 6.87 26.87
CA ALA A 154 11.42 6.25 28.05
C ALA A 154 12.38 5.23 28.69
N GLU A 155 13.07 4.45 27.87
CA GLU A 155 13.99 3.40 28.31
C GLU A 155 15.33 3.95 28.80
N LYS A 156 15.94 4.89 28.06
CA LYS A 156 17.33 5.33 28.30
C LYS A 156 17.45 6.72 28.90
N MET A 157 16.70 7.68 28.36
CA MET A 157 16.89 9.09 28.71
C MET A 157 16.17 9.48 30.01
N ASN A 158 14.97 8.94 30.26
CA ASN A 158 14.19 9.26 31.45
C ASN A 158 14.87 8.86 32.76
N PRO A 159 15.49 7.65 32.87
CA PRO A 159 16.28 7.31 34.05
C PRO A 159 17.42 8.29 34.32
N LEU A 160 18.23 8.59 33.30
CA LEU A 160 19.36 9.52 33.42
C LEU A 160 18.90 10.93 33.78
N ALA A 161 17.81 11.40 33.17
CA ALA A 161 17.24 12.71 33.49
C ALA A 161 16.75 12.79 34.94
N ARG A 162 16.19 11.71 35.49
CA ARG A 162 15.79 11.64 36.91
C ARG A 162 16.98 11.67 37.85
N GLU A 163 18.02 10.91 37.53
CA GLU A 163 19.27 10.87 38.31
C GLU A 163 19.91 12.27 38.38
N ILE A 164 20.11 12.92 37.24
CA ILE A 164 20.68 14.27 37.19
C ILE A 164 19.78 15.30 37.90
N GLN A 165 18.45 15.17 37.76
CA GLN A 165 17.50 16.04 38.45
C GLN A 165 17.55 15.86 39.98
N GLN A 166 17.79 14.63 40.46
CA GLN A 166 18.01 14.33 41.86
C GLN A 166 19.31 14.99 42.34
N SER A 167 20.41 14.85 41.60
CA SER A 167 21.68 15.51 41.94
C SER A 167 21.56 17.03 42.00
N PHE A 168 20.86 17.68 41.07
CA PHE A 168 20.60 19.12 41.17
C PHE A 168 19.77 19.49 42.41
N SER A 169 18.85 18.63 42.83
CA SER A 169 18.03 18.88 44.02
C SER A 169 18.89 18.79 45.29
N GLU A 170 19.80 17.81 45.35
CA GLU A 170 20.78 17.67 46.43
C GLU A 170 21.77 18.83 46.48
N MET A 171 22.28 19.28 45.33
CA MET A 171 23.14 20.46 45.25
C MET A 171 22.44 21.72 45.77
N LEU A 172 21.18 21.95 45.35
CA LEU A 172 20.40 23.09 45.81
C LEU A 172 20.11 23.01 47.31
N GLN A 173 19.79 21.83 47.83
CA GLN A 173 19.57 21.62 49.26
C GLN A 173 20.84 21.83 50.07
N SER A 174 21.99 21.38 49.56
CA SER A 174 23.30 21.63 50.18
C SER A 174 23.57 23.12 50.31
N GLU A 175 23.34 23.91 49.25
CA GLU A 175 23.56 25.36 49.29
C GLU A 175 22.55 26.10 50.18
N GLN A 176 21.34 25.57 50.39
CA GLN A 176 20.35 26.17 51.30
C GLN A 176 20.77 26.09 52.78
N ASN A 177 21.56 25.09 53.16
CA ASN A 177 22.00 24.88 54.54
C ASN A 177 23.20 25.75 54.94
N GLU A 178 23.66 26.61 54.03
CA GLU A 178 24.93 27.30 54.12
C GLU A 178 24.75 28.81 54.29
N ALA A 179 25.73 29.48 54.90
CA ALA A 179 25.65 30.92 55.12
C ALA A 179 25.66 31.69 53.78
N VAL A 180 24.78 32.69 53.67
CA VAL A 180 24.69 33.53 52.47
C VAL A 180 25.91 34.45 52.39
N THR A 181 26.85 34.13 51.51
CA THR A 181 28.03 34.96 51.21
C THR A 181 27.98 35.52 49.78
N ALA A 182 28.81 36.52 49.51
CA ALA A 182 28.96 37.12 48.18
C ALA A 182 29.46 36.11 47.13
N GLU A 183 30.21 35.08 47.55
CA GLU A 183 30.77 34.05 46.67
C GLU A 183 29.81 32.89 46.41
N ARG A 184 28.95 32.54 47.37
CA ARG A 184 27.99 31.42 47.23
C ARG A 184 26.71 31.80 46.50
N ARG A 185 26.31 33.08 46.53
CA ARG A 185 25.12 33.54 45.79
C ARG A 185 25.25 33.31 44.27
N PRO A 186 26.39 33.60 43.60
CA PRO A 186 26.60 33.22 42.20
C PRO A 186 26.50 31.72 41.95
N LEU A 187 27.11 30.89 42.81
CA LEU A 187 27.05 29.42 42.68
C LEU A 187 25.61 28.90 42.67
N LEU A 188 24.77 29.36 43.61
CA LEU A 188 23.36 29.00 43.65
C LEU A 188 22.63 29.37 42.34
N VAL A 189 22.90 30.57 41.81
CA VAL A 189 22.33 31.04 40.53
C VAL A 189 22.79 30.15 39.37
N ASP A 190 24.06 29.75 39.34
CA ASP A 190 24.59 28.91 38.27
C ASP A 190 24.02 27.49 38.33
N ILE A 191 23.86 26.89 39.52
CA ILE A 191 23.17 25.61 39.70
C ILE A 191 21.74 25.68 39.14
N MET A 192 21.00 26.76 39.47
CA MET A 192 19.64 26.96 38.97
C MET A 192 19.60 27.12 37.44
N LYS A 193 20.54 27.86 36.85
CA LYS A 193 20.64 28.02 35.39
C LYS A 193 20.95 26.70 34.70
N ILE A 194 21.96 25.96 35.18
CA ILE A 194 22.34 24.67 34.59
C ILE A 194 21.14 23.72 34.66
N ARG A 195 20.44 23.64 35.79
CA ARG A 195 19.21 22.84 35.92
C ARG A 195 18.15 23.22 34.88
N LEU A 196 17.89 24.51 34.69
CA LEU A 196 16.93 25.00 33.70
C LEU A 196 17.33 24.61 32.27
N HIS A 197 18.59 24.85 31.90
CA HIS A 197 19.08 24.53 30.56
C HIS A 197 19.13 23.02 30.33
N TRP A 198 19.46 22.23 31.35
CA TRP A 198 19.40 20.78 31.29
C TRP A 198 17.97 20.27 31.01
N LEU A 199 16.96 20.81 31.70
CA LEU A 199 15.56 20.48 31.42
C LEU A 199 15.16 20.82 29.99
N ASN A 200 15.64 21.96 29.47
CA ASN A 200 15.41 22.34 28.08
C ASN A 200 16.11 21.39 27.10
N ILE A 201 17.34 20.95 27.37
CA ILE A 201 18.04 19.93 26.57
C ILE A 201 17.21 18.66 26.49
N ILE A 202 16.73 18.15 27.63
CA ILE A 202 15.90 16.94 27.67
C ILE A 202 14.61 17.12 26.85
N ASN A 203 13.89 18.23 27.05
CA ASN A 203 12.63 18.49 26.36
C ASN A 203 12.82 18.66 24.84
N SER A 204 13.84 19.42 24.42
CA SER A 204 14.17 19.61 23.01
C SER A 204 14.66 18.32 22.36
N THR A 205 15.41 17.48 23.07
CA THR A 205 15.82 16.16 22.57
C THR A 205 14.59 15.27 22.36
N ARG A 206 13.63 15.22 23.29
CA ARG A 206 12.37 14.48 23.11
C ARG A 206 11.57 15.00 21.91
N SER A 207 11.45 16.32 21.80
CA SER A 207 10.72 16.97 20.71
C SER A 207 11.36 16.66 19.36
N TYR A 208 12.69 16.75 19.25
CA TYR A 208 13.43 16.41 18.04
C TYR A 208 13.30 14.92 17.69
N MET A 209 13.44 14.03 18.67
CA MET A 209 13.27 12.58 18.45
C MET A 209 11.85 12.19 17.99
N THR A 210 10.84 12.98 18.36
CA THR A 210 9.44 12.73 18.01
C THR A 210 9.07 13.32 16.65
N PHE A 211 9.40 14.59 16.41
CA PHE A 211 8.90 15.36 15.28
C PHE A 211 9.96 15.70 14.24
N ARG A 212 11.25 15.51 14.56
CA ARG A 212 12.42 15.82 13.71
C ARG A 212 12.46 17.25 13.16
N GLY A 213 11.84 18.20 13.86
CA GLY A 213 11.74 19.59 13.45
C GLY A 213 12.98 20.42 13.81
N GLN A 214 13.35 21.34 12.92
CA GLN A 214 14.46 22.29 13.13
C GLN A 214 14.32 23.14 14.42
N PRO A 215 13.12 23.64 14.80
CA PRO A 215 12.99 24.45 16.01
C PRO A 215 13.45 23.74 17.29
N ALA A 216 13.21 22.42 17.39
CA ALA A 216 13.67 21.64 18.53
C ALA A 216 15.20 21.51 18.55
N LEU A 217 15.82 21.37 17.38
CA LEU A 217 17.27 21.28 17.22
C LEU A 217 17.97 22.60 17.58
N ASP A 218 17.40 23.73 17.19
CA ASP A 218 17.96 25.06 17.50
C ASP A 218 17.98 25.30 19.02
N VAL A 219 16.85 25.02 19.70
CA VAL A 219 16.77 25.13 21.16
C VAL A 219 17.74 24.16 21.84
N LEU A 220 17.86 22.93 21.32
CA LEU A 220 18.81 21.95 21.83
C LEU A 220 20.25 22.49 21.76
N ASN A 221 20.66 22.98 20.59
CA ASN A 221 22.02 23.48 20.36
C ASN A 221 22.35 24.67 21.27
N ILE A 222 21.42 25.61 21.44
CA ILE A 222 21.59 26.76 22.33
C ILE A 222 21.80 26.29 23.77
N ASN A 223 20.94 25.42 24.29
CA ASN A 223 21.04 24.99 25.68
C ASN A 223 22.26 24.10 25.94
N VAL A 224 22.66 23.25 24.99
CA VAL A 224 23.92 22.47 25.07
C VAL A 224 25.12 23.41 25.14
N LYS A 225 25.17 24.45 24.30
CA LYS A 225 26.25 25.44 24.33
C LYS A 225 26.29 26.18 25.68
N LEU A 226 25.15 26.60 26.21
CA LEU A 226 25.07 27.30 27.49
C LEU A 226 25.54 26.42 28.66
N VAL A 227 25.09 25.16 28.73
CA VAL A 227 25.53 24.22 29.77
C VAL A 227 27.03 23.97 29.67
N ARG A 228 27.58 23.77 28.46
CA ARG A 228 29.02 23.60 28.27
C ARG A 228 29.82 24.83 28.70
N GLY A 229 29.39 26.03 28.31
CA GLY A 229 30.05 27.27 28.72
C GLY A 229 30.08 27.46 30.24
N MET A 230 28.99 27.08 30.93
CA MET A 230 28.91 27.14 32.40
C MET A 230 29.77 26.09 33.11
N ILE A 231 29.90 24.88 32.57
CA ILE A 231 30.65 23.78 33.22
C ILE A 231 32.15 23.86 32.90
N PHE A 232 32.50 24.14 31.65
CA PHE A 232 33.88 24.02 31.15
C PHE A 232 34.58 25.37 30.95
N ASN A 233 33.91 26.50 31.25
CA ASN A 233 34.46 27.84 31.02
C ASN A 233 34.90 28.09 29.56
N GLU A 234 34.31 27.36 28.61
CA GLU A 234 34.49 27.58 27.18
C GLU A 234 33.68 28.82 26.76
N LYS A 235 34.37 29.90 26.39
CA LYS A 235 33.77 31.12 25.82
C LYS A 235 33.28 30.90 24.38
#